data_AF-A0A7Y2IP65-F1
#
_entry.id   AF-A0A7Y2IP65-F1
#
_cell.length_a   1.000
_cell.length_b   1.000
_cell.length_c   1.000
_cell.angle_alpha   90.00
_cell.angle_beta   90.00
_cell.angle_gamma   90.00
#
_symmetry.space_group_name_H-M   'P 1'
#
loop_
_entity.id
_entity.type
_entity.pdbx_description
1 polymer ?
#
loop_
_entity_poly.entity_id
_entity_poly.type
_entity_poly.pdbx_seq_one_letter_code
_entity_poly.pdbx_strand_id
1 'polypeptide(L)'
;LSDTASFRYVVAYDPAGGFTTGGGWVLPEPGSAYPGIEPDAKVNFGFNVKYDKKSGEPQGEFNAQLGDLHLKSDSMHWLVITIEDWAHFQGLATLGSGSELYSFRVDIRDGDIYDLGADRFELRVWSPGEDPTQAEPLYVVTSDLGGGQVKIHDG
;
A
#
# COMPACT_ATOMS: atom_id res chain seq x y z
N LEU A 1 19.20 -4.83 -29.94
CA LEU A 1 17.89 -4.15 -29.82
C LEU A 1 17.39 -4.45 -28.41
N SER A 2 17.34 -3.45 -27.54
CA SER A 2 16.79 -3.60 -26.19
C SER A 2 15.30 -3.33 -26.29
N ASP A 3 14.48 -4.30 -25.92
CA ASP A 3 13.03 -4.18 -25.86
C ASP A 3 12.68 -3.51 -24.52
N THR A 4 12.17 -2.28 -24.58
CA THR A 4 11.66 -1.59 -23.39
C THR A 4 10.18 -1.92 -23.28
N ALA A 5 9.84 -2.86 -22.40
CA ALA A 5 8.44 -3.12 -22.06
C ALA A 5 7.89 -1.93 -21.27
N SER A 6 7.06 -1.10 -21.92
CA SER A 6 6.29 -0.06 -21.24
C SER A 6 5.06 -0.70 -20.58
N PHE A 7 5.06 -0.82 -19.26
CA PHE A 7 3.87 -1.18 -18.51
C PHE A 7 2.93 0.04 -18.48
N ARG A 8 1.81 -0.03 -19.20
CA ARG A 8 0.69 0.92 -19.04
C ARG A 8 -0.26 0.32 -18.02
N TYR A 9 -0.33 0.93 -16.84
CA TYR A 9 -1.45 0.69 -15.94
C TYR A 9 -2.73 1.19 -16.63
N VAL A 10 -3.61 0.27 -17.02
CA VAL A 10 -4.99 0.63 -17.33
C VAL A 10 -5.65 0.88 -15.98
N VAL A 11 -5.81 2.15 -15.63
CA VAL A 11 -6.58 2.54 -14.45
C VAL A 11 -8.05 2.30 -14.79
N ALA A 12 -8.60 1.19 -14.31
CA ALA A 12 -10.04 0.98 -14.31
C ALA A 12 -10.63 1.82 -13.17
N TYR A 13 -11.35 2.87 -13.54
CA TYR A 13 -12.06 3.75 -12.61
C TYR A 13 -13.52 3.30 -12.56
N ASP A 14 -13.93 2.67 -11.45
CA ASP A 14 -15.34 2.42 -11.15
C ASP A 14 -15.82 3.33 -10.00
N PRO A 15 -16.53 4.43 -10.30
CA PRO A 15 -17.06 5.35 -9.30
C PRO A 15 -18.26 4.80 -8.51
N ALA A 16 -18.79 3.61 -8.81
CA ALA A 16 -19.67 2.88 -7.87
C ALA A 16 -18.89 2.46 -6.60
N GLY A 17 -17.57 2.30 -6.75
CA GLY A 17 -16.58 2.75 -5.78
C GLY A 17 -16.48 1.87 -4.55
N GLY A 18 -16.09 0.61 -4.75
CA GLY A 18 -15.75 -0.30 -3.67
C GLY A 18 -14.73 0.32 -2.69
N PHE A 19 -14.59 -0.30 -1.53
CA PHE A 19 -13.64 0.14 -0.52
C PHE A 19 -12.80 -1.02 -0.05
N THR A 20 -11.63 -0.70 0.49
CA THR A 20 -10.73 -1.70 1.03
C THR A 20 -10.41 -1.39 2.48
N THR A 21 -10.42 -2.43 3.30
CA THR A 21 -10.05 -2.37 4.71
C THR A 21 -9.08 -3.49 4.99
N GLY A 22 -8.16 -3.27 5.91
CA GLY A 22 -7.31 -4.36 6.31
C GLY A 22 -6.41 -3.98 7.45
N GLY A 23 -5.80 -4.99 8.03
CA GLY A 23 -4.82 -4.83 9.06
C GLY A 23 -4.26 -6.16 9.48
N GLY A 24 -3.07 -6.14 10.03
CA GLY A 24 -2.34 -7.35 10.32
C GLY A 24 -0.87 -7.10 10.49
N TRP A 25 -0.10 -8.15 10.28
CA TRP A 25 1.35 -8.06 10.27
C TRP A 25 1.97 -8.93 9.20
N VAL A 26 3.14 -8.50 8.75
CA VAL A 26 4.01 -9.23 7.82
C VAL A 26 5.41 -9.39 8.40
N LEU A 27 6.11 -10.42 7.92
CA LEU A 27 7.56 -10.54 8.04
C LEU A 27 8.14 -10.23 6.66
N PRO A 28 8.89 -9.13 6.48
CA PRO A 28 9.41 -8.75 5.17
C PRO A 28 10.19 -9.89 4.50
N GLU A 29 9.86 -10.20 3.24
CA GLU A 29 10.55 -11.24 2.48
C GLU A 29 12.00 -10.81 2.11
N PRO A 30 12.92 -11.78 1.87
CA PRO A 30 14.24 -11.49 1.33
C PRO A 30 14.16 -10.69 0.02
N GLY A 31 14.83 -9.54 -0.03
CA GLY A 31 14.73 -8.59 -1.15
C GLY A 31 13.93 -7.33 -0.84
N SER A 32 13.23 -7.30 0.30
CA SER A 32 12.71 -6.06 0.90
C SER A 32 13.85 -5.08 1.18
N ALA A 33 13.71 -3.82 0.76
CA ALA A 33 14.61 -2.73 1.13
C ALA A 33 14.12 -2.14 2.45
N TYR A 34 14.74 -2.55 3.57
CA TYR A 34 14.23 -2.22 4.90
C TYR A 34 15.35 -1.68 5.80
N PRO A 35 15.93 -0.50 5.45
CA PRO A 35 17.14 0.00 6.10
C PRO A 35 16.88 0.34 7.56
N GLY A 36 17.81 -0.08 8.43
CA GLY A 36 17.79 0.21 9.86
C GLY A 36 16.80 -0.62 10.66
N ILE A 37 16.24 -1.68 10.08
CA ILE A 37 15.27 -2.54 10.75
C ILE A 37 15.68 -4.01 10.62
N GLU A 38 15.51 -4.77 11.71
CA GLU A 38 15.98 -6.15 11.79
C GLU A 38 15.31 -7.07 10.75
N PRO A 39 16.04 -8.03 10.13
CA PRO A 39 15.54 -8.89 9.06
C PRO A 39 14.27 -9.71 9.39
N ASP A 40 13.94 -9.89 10.67
CA ASP A 40 12.77 -10.65 11.13
C ASP A 40 11.78 -9.77 11.93
N ALA A 41 11.93 -8.44 11.87
CA ALA A 41 11.03 -7.53 12.55
C ALA A 41 9.65 -7.54 11.90
N LYS A 42 8.62 -7.78 12.71
CA LYS A 42 7.23 -7.68 12.25
C LYS A 42 6.89 -6.24 11.87
N VAL A 43 6.31 -6.08 10.70
CA VAL A 43 5.63 -4.84 10.30
C VAL A 43 4.16 -5.00 10.61
N ASN A 44 3.63 -4.16 11.48
CA ASN A 44 2.20 -4.11 11.75
C ASN A 44 1.58 -2.99 10.92
N PHE A 45 0.40 -3.21 10.36
CA PHE A 45 -0.27 -2.20 9.56
C PHE A 45 -1.78 -2.23 9.76
N GLY A 46 -2.42 -1.13 9.38
CA GLY A 46 -3.87 -1.02 9.32
C GLY A 46 -4.31 0.09 8.37
N PHE A 47 -5.40 -0.13 7.65
CA PHE A 47 -5.99 0.85 6.76
C PHE A 47 -7.49 0.72 6.59
N ASN A 48 -8.08 1.83 6.16
CA ASN A 48 -9.43 1.91 5.62
C ASN A 48 -9.42 2.98 4.55
N VAL A 49 -9.58 2.59 3.28
CA VAL A 49 -9.48 3.49 2.13
C VAL A 49 -10.66 3.27 1.21
N LYS A 50 -11.31 4.36 0.80
CA LYS A 50 -12.51 4.37 -0.05
C LYS A 50 -12.56 5.62 -0.91
N TYR A 51 -13.37 5.59 -1.95
CA TYR A 51 -13.79 6.81 -2.62
C TYR A 51 -14.90 7.52 -1.83
N ASP A 52 -14.81 8.84 -1.70
CA ASP A 52 -15.92 9.66 -1.25
C ASP A 52 -16.96 9.81 -2.37
N LYS A 53 -18.19 9.36 -2.11
CA LYS A 53 -19.26 9.36 -3.12
C LYS A 53 -19.69 10.76 -3.58
N LYS A 54 -19.35 11.82 -2.83
CA LYS A 54 -19.73 13.20 -3.18
C LYS A 54 -18.63 13.92 -3.95
N SER A 55 -17.39 13.85 -3.47
CA SER A 55 -16.26 14.51 -4.15
C SER A 55 -15.68 13.67 -5.28
N GLY A 56 -15.84 12.34 -5.24
CA GLY A 56 -15.16 11.42 -6.15
C GLY A 56 -13.67 11.23 -5.83
N GLU A 57 -13.19 11.82 -4.72
CA GLU A 57 -11.80 11.76 -4.28
C GLU A 57 -11.59 10.60 -3.29
N PRO A 58 -10.41 9.98 -3.26
CA PRO A 58 -10.10 8.97 -2.25
C PRO A 58 -9.99 9.60 -0.86
N GLN A 59 -10.44 8.87 0.16
CA GLN A 59 -10.31 9.23 1.57
C GLN A 59 -9.98 7.99 2.38
N GLY A 60 -9.32 8.18 3.52
CA GLY A 60 -8.96 7.08 4.38
C GLY A 60 -7.75 7.36 5.24
N GLU A 61 -7.35 6.32 5.96
CA GLU A 61 -6.15 6.33 6.79
C GLU A 61 -5.34 5.06 6.52
N PHE A 62 -4.02 5.19 6.56
CA PHE A 62 -3.07 4.11 6.56
C PHE A 62 -2.02 4.34 7.64
N ASN A 63 -1.72 3.29 8.38
CA ASN A 63 -0.70 3.27 9.41
C ASN A 63 0.17 2.03 9.24
N ALA A 64 1.49 2.18 9.39
CA ALA A 64 2.43 1.07 9.47
C ALA A 64 3.50 1.31 10.53
N GLN A 65 3.75 0.32 11.37
CA GLN A 65 4.86 0.30 12.32
C GLN A 65 6.04 -0.44 11.70
N LEU A 66 7.08 0.32 11.35
CA LEU A 66 8.30 -0.13 10.71
C LEU A 66 9.46 -0.14 11.73
N GLY A 67 9.56 -1.19 12.55
CA GLY A 67 10.49 -1.19 13.69
C GLY A 67 10.09 -0.10 14.69
N ASP A 68 10.97 0.87 14.95
CA ASP A 68 10.68 2.03 15.81
C ASP A 68 10.01 3.19 15.07
N LEU A 69 9.94 3.14 13.74
CA LEU A 69 9.36 4.20 12.92
C LEU A 69 7.87 3.96 12.67
N HIS A 70 7.03 4.95 12.97
CA HIS A 70 5.61 4.90 12.62
C HIS A 70 5.38 5.71 11.35
N LEU A 71 4.93 5.06 10.28
CA LEU A 71 4.42 5.72 9.09
C LEU A 71 2.91 5.96 9.26
N LYS A 72 2.49 7.21 9.10
CA LYS A 72 1.07 7.61 9.21
C LYS A 72 0.68 8.46 8.01
N SER A 73 -0.37 8.06 7.30
CA SER A 73 -0.91 8.82 6.18
C SER A 73 -1.40 10.20 6.62
N ASP A 74 -1.06 11.21 5.83
CA ASP A 74 -1.55 12.58 5.91
C ASP A 74 -2.66 12.83 4.86
N SER A 75 -2.51 12.25 3.67
CA SER A 75 -3.49 12.37 2.58
C SER A 75 -3.52 11.13 1.69
N MET A 76 -4.62 10.96 0.96
CA MET A 76 -4.81 9.94 -0.08
C MET A 76 -4.89 10.64 -1.44
N HIS A 77 -4.13 10.16 -2.42
CA HIS A 77 -4.07 10.73 -3.77
C HIS A 77 -4.89 9.93 -4.78
N TRP A 78 -4.84 8.59 -4.70
CA TRP A 78 -5.64 7.72 -5.56
C TRP A 78 -5.86 6.35 -4.91
N LEU A 79 -6.91 5.67 -5.34
CA LEU A 79 -7.25 4.28 -5.03
C LEU A 79 -7.61 3.58 -6.34
N VAL A 80 -7.08 2.40 -6.61
CA VAL A 80 -7.49 1.56 -7.74
C VAL A 80 -7.84 0.21 -7.18
N ILE A 81 -9.07 -0.25 -7.43
CA ILE A 81 -9.48 -1.63 -7.19
C ILE A 81 -9.50 -2.31 -8.55
N THR A 82 -8.73 -3.37 -8.71
CA THR A 82 -8.70 -4.14 -9.96
C THR A 82 -9.86 -5.14 -9.98
N ILE A 83 -9.90 -6.07 -10.95
CA ILE A 83 -10.96 -7.07 -11.02
C ILE A 83 -10.89 -8.04 -9.83
N GLU A 84 -11.53 -7.58 -8.75
CA GLU A 84 -11.92 -8.20 -7.48
C GLU A 84 -10.83 -8.58 -6.47
N ASP A 85 -9.59 -8.92 -6.83
CA ASP A 85 -8.62 -9.42 -5.83
C ASP A 85 -7.59 -8.39 -5.34
N TRP A 86 -7.24 -7.36 -6.12
CA TRP A 86 -6.29 -6.32 -5.70
C TRP A 86 -6.89 -4.94 -5.46
N ALA A 87 -6.38 -4.25 -4.45
CA ALA A 87 -6.46 -2.79 -4.36
C ALA A 87 -5.07 -2.17 -4.24
N HIS A 88 -4.95 -0.97 -4.79
CA HIS A 88 -3.74 -0.17 -4.83
C HIS A 88 -4.10 1.21 -4.35
N PHE A 89 -3.34 1.79 -3.42
CA PHE A 89 -3.54 3.19 -3.04
C PHE A 89 -2.22 3.90 -2.79
N GLN A 90 -2.24 5.20 -2.99
CA GLN A 90 -1.07 6.06 -2.82
C GLN A 90 -1.47 7.34 -2.10
N GLY A 91 -0.53 7.91 -1.37
CA GLY A 91 -0.73 9.16 -0.66
C GLY A 91 0.57 9.75 -0.15
N LEU A 92 0.44 10.71 0.76
CA LEU A 92 1.55 11.26 1.53
C LEU A 92 1.44 10.82 2.98
N ALA A 93 2.57 10.58 3.62
CA ALA A 93 2.66 10.17 5.01
C ALA A 93 3.81 10.88 5.73
N THR A 94 3.68 11.02 7.04
CA THR A 94 4.81 11.33 7.91
C THR A 94 5.46 10.03 8.38
N LEU A 95 6.76 10.09 8.69
CA LEU A 95 7.54 8.95 9.19
C LEU A 95 8.21 9.33 10.51
N GLY A 96 7.94 8.54 11.56
CA GLY A 96 8.44 8.80 12.91
C GLY A 96 7.91 10.12 13.48
N SER A 97 8.78 10.90 14.11
CA SER A 97 8.46 12.23 14.65
C SER A 97 8.73 13.39 13.67
N GLY A 98 9.07 13.07 12.41
CA GLY A 98 9.37 14.06 11.38
C GLY A 98 8.11 14.80 10.87
N SER A 99 8.34 15.97 10.26
CA SER A 99 7.28 16.76 9.60
C SER A 99 7.36 16.74 8.07
N GLU A 100 8.34 16.03 7.50
CA GLU A 100 8.44 15.86 6.06
C GLU A 100 7.39 14.85 5.56
N LEU A 101 6.92 15.08 4.33
CA LEU A 101 5.94 14.21 3.69
C LEU A 101 6.63 13.27 2.71
N TYR A 102 6.46 11.98 2.96
CA TYR A 102 6.95 10.87 2.16
C TYR A 102 5.80 10.39 1.27
N SER A 103 6.08 10.21 -0.02
CA SER A 103 5.16 9.47 -0.87
C SER A 103 5.15 8.01 -0.43
N PHE A 104 3.97 7.42 -0.34
CA PHE A 104 3.82 5.99 -0.08
C PHE A 104 2.84 5.36 -1.05
N ARG A 105 3.05 4.10 -1.39
CA ARG A 105 2.12 3.25 -2.14
C ARG A 105 1.93 1.95 -1.39
N VAL A 106 0.69 1.49 -1.37
CA VAL A 106 0.32 0.20 -0.82
C VAL A 106 -0.42 -0.59 -1.90
N ASP A 107 -0.01 -1.84 -2.08
CA ASP A 107 -0.69 -2.82 -2.90
C ASP A 107 -1.11 -3.98 -2.00
N ILE A 108 -2.39 -4.32 -2.03
CA ILE A 108 -2.96 -5.40 -1.22
C ILE A 108 -3.75 -6.34 -2.11
N ARG A 109 -3.72 -7.63 -1.73
CA ARG A 109 -4.59 -8.65 -2.31
C ARG A 109 -5.42 -9.31 -1.21
N ASP A 110 -6.73 -9.42 -1.42
CA ASP A 110 -7.62 -10.26 -0.61
C ASP A 110 -7.52 -11.70 -1.14
N GLY A 111 -6.84 -12.56 -0.39
CA GLY A 111 -6.58 -13.95 -0.75
C GLY A 111 -7.79 -14.87 -0.58
N ASP A 112 -8.81 -14.44 0.16
CA ASP A 112 -10.07 -15.18 0.26
C ASP A 112 -10.88 -15.08 -1.04
N ILE A 113 -10.70 -14.00 -1.81
CA ILE A 113 -11.35 -13.83 -3.11
C ILE A 113 -10.73 -14.84 -4.08
N TYR A 114 -11.59 -15.70 -4.64
CA TYR A 114 -11.22 -16.84 -5.49
C TYR A 114 -10.31 -17.90 -4.84
N ASP A 115 -10.29 -17.99 -3.50
CA ASP A 115 -9.48 -18.96 -2.74
C ASP A 115 -7.99 -18.93 -3.15
N LEU A 116 -7.43 -17.73 -3.38
CA LEU A 116 -6.05 -17.50 -3.84
C LEU A 116 -4.99 -17.73 -2.76
N GLY A 117 -5.40 -18.01 -1.52
CA GLY A 117 -4.53 -18.34 -0.40
C GLY A 117 -4.42 -17.18 0.58
N ALA A 118 -3.20 -16.91 1.06
CA ALA A 118 -2.98 -15.81 1.99
C ALA A 118 -3.16 -14.44 1.32
N ASP A 119 -3.64 -13.48 2.11
CA ASP A 119 -3.63 -12.07 1.75
C ASP A 119 -2.19 -11.60 1.49
N ARG A 120 -2.03 -10.71 0.51
CA ARG A 120 -0.73 -10.12 0.17
C ARG A 120 -0.70 -8.66 0.58
N PHE A 121 0.45 -8.22 1.07
CA PHE A 121 0.72 -6.83 1.36
C PHE A 121 2.07 -6.40 0.78
N GLU A 122 2.06 -5.25 0.12
CA GLU A 122 3.25 -4.54 -0.28
C GLU A 122 3.15 -3.06 0.10
N LEU A 123 4.17 -2.53 0.78
CA LEU A 123 4.36 -1.12 1.07
C LEU A 123 5.64 -0.64 0.40
N ARG A 124 5.54 0.48 -0.31
CA ARG A 124 6.66 1.23 -0.85
C ARG A 124 6.63 2.67 -0.34
N VAL A 125 7.78 3.20 0.06
CA VAL A 125 7.93 4.57 0.56
C VAL A 125 9.13 5.23 -0.11
N TRP A 126 8.94 6.45 -0.62
CA TRP A 126 9.98 7.23 -1.31
C TRP A 126 10.39 8.45 -0.48
N SER A 127 11.58 8.97 -0.74
CA SER A 127 12.09 10.14 -0.02
C SER A 127 11.20 11.38 -0.28
N PRO A 128 11.20 12.37 0.62
CA PRO A 128 10.41 13.58 0.45
C PRO A 128 10.70 14.27 -0.89
N GLY A 129 9.65 14.55 -1.67
CA GLY A 129 9.74 15.22 -2.95
C GLY A 129 10.15 14.35 -4.15
N GLU A 130 10.43 13.05 -3.95
CA GLU A 130 10.72 12.13 -5.05
C GLU A 130 9.43 11.68 -5.77
N ASP A 131 9.54 11.49 -7.09
CA ASP A 131 8.46 10.97 -7.93
C ASP A 131 8.41 9.43 -7.86
N PRO A 132 7.33 8.83 -7.31
CA PRO A 132 7.19 7.37 -7.20
C PRO A 132 7.16 6.61 -8.53
N THR A 133 7.09 7.31 -9.66
CA THR A 133 7.12 6.72 -11.01
C THR A 133 8.52 6.64 -11.60
N GLN A 134 9.51 7.30 -11.00
CA GLN A 134 10.88 7.40 -11.52
C GLN A 134 11.94 7.01 -10.48
N ALA A 135 11.67 7.28 -9.20
CA ALA A 135 12.62 7.03 -8.12
C ALA A 135 12.49 5.61 -7.57
N GLU A 136 13.61 5.10 -7.06
CA GLU A 136 13.61 3.87 -6.27
C GLU A 136 13.08 4.14 -4.86
N PRO A 137 12.27 3.24 -4.28
CA PRO A 137 11.77 3.41 -2.93
C PRO A 137 12.88 3.27 -1.88
N LEU A 138 12.81 4.10 -0.84
CA LEU A 138 13.65 4.01 0.36
C LEU A 138 13.28 2.79 1.21
N TYR A 139 11.97 2.52 1.34
CA TYR A 139 11.45 1.34 2.04
C TYR A 139 10.59 0.51 1.09
N VAL A 140 10.82 -0.81 1.08
CA VAL A 140 9.97 -1.82 0.46
C VAL A 140 9.72 -2.91 1.48
N VAL A 141 8.45 -3.17 1.78
CA VAL A 141 8.02 -4.30 2.61
C VAL A 141 7.04 -5.10 1.78
N THR A 142 7.34 -6.36 1.47
CA THR A 142 6.42 -7.25 0.74
C THR A 142 6.41 -8.62 1.40
N SER A 143 5.21 -9.19 1.58
CA SER A 143 5.01 -10.55 2.11
C SER A 143 3.53 -10.91 2.09
N ASP A 144 3.25 -12.20 2.20
CA ASP A 144 1.95 -12.68 2.66
C ASP A 144 1.72 -12.27 4.12
N LEU A 145 0.47 -12.03 4.51
CA LEU A 145 0.10 -11.73 5.90
C LEU A 145 0.43 -12.93 6.80
N GLY A 146 1.17 -12.68 7.88
CA GLY A 146 1.39 -13.66 8.94
C GLY A 146 0.22 -13.73 9.94
N GLY A 147 -0.64 -12.72 9.93
CA GLY A 147 -1.90 -12.69 10.66
C GLY A 147 -2.64 -11.37 10.44
N GLY A 148 -3.94 -11.37 10.74
CA GLY A 148 -4.85 -10.31 10.34
C GLY A 148 -5.60 -10.67 9.05
N GLN A 149 -6.18 -9.67 8.41
CA GLN A 149 -6.93 -9.85 7.16
C GLN A 149 -7.01 -8.57 6.34
N VAL A 150 -7.17 -8.73 5.04
CA VAL A 150 -7.55 -7.72 4.06
C VAL A 150 -8.94 -8.07 3.53
N LYS A 151 -9.74 -7.04 3.28
CA LYS A 151 -11.05 -7.17 2.67
C LYS A 151 -11.23 -6.12 1.58
N ILE A 152 -11.57 -6.59 0.39
CA ILE A 152 -12.08 -5.75 -0.69
C ILE A 152 -13.61 -5.88 -0.68
N HIS A 153 -14.30 -4.75 -0.72
CA HIS A 153 -15.76 -4.68 -0.66
C HIS A 153 -16.28 -4.03 -1.93
N ASP A 154 -17.29 -4.65 -2.53
CA ASP A 154 -18.01 -4.07 -3.67
C ASP A 154 -18.84 -2.84 -3.24
N GLY A 155 -19.05 -1.92 -4.19
CA GLY A 155 -19.68 -0.61 -3.99
C GLY A 155 -21.19 -0.54 -4.14
#